data_AF-A0A964P630-F1
#
_entry.id   AF-A0A964P630-F1
#
_cell.length_a   1.000
_cell.length_b   1.000
_cell.length_c   1.000
_cell.angle_alpha   90.00
_cell.angle_beta   90.00
_cell.angle_gamma   90.00
#
_symmetry.space_group_name_H-M   'P 1'
#
loop_
_entity.id
_entity.type
_entity.pdbx_description
1 polymer ?
#
loop_
_entity_poly.entity_id
_entity_poly.type
_entity_poly.pdbx_seq_one_letter_code
_entity_poly.pdbx_strand_id
1 'polypeptide(L)'
;MVGAVLLAAAITLAPPAESATVFANRTAFAEACTGTANTLPDRLARQARSALAALGWEVGGAVGPGFTRRAMVAGAASAAFYVHSHGDLYWDSKSGSRAGGFRADGGLCLGAPIVLPSEIAAMRRGTPAASLVYISSCHNGERASRLPAAFGIAQRKVQGSGEPDSFYVSYIGTAWQGAALRFERAFWRALLDGATTGAAFDRALLVAYDPEHLTPEWWGGYGHLPHAPSAELPDLGGQRYV
;
A
#
# COMPACT_ATOMS: atom_id res chain seq x y z
N MET A 1 -34.78 -45.41 -27.88
CA MET A 1 -34.44 -45.04 -26.49
C MET A 1 -33.43 -43.92 -26.56
N VAL A 2 -33.81 -42.72 -26.11
CA VAL A 2 -33.01 -41.49 -26.20
C VAL A 2 -32.06 -41.45 -25.00
N GLY A 3 -30.75 -41.41 -25.26
CA GLY A 3 -29.72 -41.31 -24.24
C GLY A 3 -29.63 -39.89 -23.69
N ALA A 4 -29.75 -39.75 -22.38
CA ALA A 4 -29.52 -38.49 -21.69
C ALA A 4 -28.02 -38.28 -21.48
N VAL A 5 -27.46 -37.23 -22.10
CA VAL A 5 -26.12 -36.74 -21.84
C VAL A 5 -26.21 -35.76 -20.67
N LEU A 6 -25.63 -36.11 -19.53
CA LEU A 6 -25.46 -35.22 -18.38
C LEU A 6 -24.29 -34.26 -18.68
N LEU A 7 -24.58 -32.98 -18.93
CA LEU A 7 -23.57 -31.92 -18.91
C LEU A 7 -23.19 -31.64 -17.45
N ALA A 8 -21.97 -32.01 -17.06
CA ALA A 8 -21.37 -31.57 -15.82
C ALA A 8 -21.00 -30.08 -15.95
N ALA A 9 -21.70 -29.21 -15.24
CA ALA A 9 -21.29 -27.82 -15.07
C ALA A 9 -20.02 -27.79 -14.22
N ALA A 10 -18.89 -27.46 -14.84
CA ALA A 10 -17.66 -27.16 -14.12
C ALA A 10 -17.88 -25.86 -13.32
N ILE A 11 -18.08 -25.99 -12.02
CA ILE A 11 -18.02 -24.85 -11.10
C ILE A 11 -16.55 -24.46 -11.03
N THR A 12 -16.15 -23.48 -11.84
CA THR A 12 -14.85 -22.81 -11.67
C THR A 12 -14.95 -21.98 -10.40
N LEU A 13 -14.58 -22.58 -9.25
CA LEU A 13 -14.31 -21.84 -8.04
C LEU A 13 -13.14 -20.92 -8.32
N ALA A 14 -13.42 -19.64 -8.53
CA ALA A 14 -12.38 -18.62 -8.50
C ALA A 14 -11.67 -18.72 -7.15
N PRO A 15 -10.33 -18.74 -7.12
CA PRO A 15 -9.59 -18.74 -5.88
C PRO A 15 -9.99 -17.50 -5.04
N PRO A 16 -10.01 -17.61 -3.70
CA PRO A 16 -10.41 -16.50 -2.85
C PRO A 16 -9.52 -15.29 -3.13
N ALA A 17 -10.14 -14.13 -3.31
CA ALA A 17 -9.43 -12.88 -3.51
C ALA A 17 -8.49 -12.62 -2.32
N GLU A 18 -7.26 -12.21 -2.63
CA GLU A 18 -6.27 -11.91 -1.61
C GLU A 18 -6.69 -10.67 -0.81
N SER A 19 -6.35 -10.66 0.48
CA SER A 19 -6.71 -9.54 1.34
C SER A 19 -5.80 -8.34 1.08
N ALA A 20 -6.41 -7.18 0.94
CA ALA A 20 -5.77 -5.88 0.98
C ALA A 20 -6.24 -5.09 2.19
N THR A 21 -5.38 -4.26 2.77
CA THR A 21 -5.78 -3.37 3.86
C THR A 21 -5.36 -1.93 3.58
N VAL A 22 -6.30 -0.99 3.78
CA VAL A 22 -6.07 0.44 3.63
C VAL A 22 -6.33 1.17 4.94
N PHE A 23 -5.30 1.81 5.49
CA PHE A 23 -5.39 2.69 6.65
C PHE A 23 -5.12 4.15 6.29
N ALA A 24 -5.84 5.07 6.92
CA ALA A 24 -5.46 6.48 6.88
C ALA A 24 -5.77 7.23 8.16
N ASN A 25 -4.81 8.04 8.59
CA ASN A 25 -4.96 8.95 9.71
C ASN A 25 -5.76 10.17 9.25
N ARG A 26 -6.97 10.33 9.79
CA ARG A 26 -7.84 11.49 9.54
C ARG A 26 -7.68 12.52 10.65
N THR A 27 -7.61 12.06 11.89
CA THR A 27 -7.72 12.92 13.06
C THR A 27 -6.55 13.88 13.16
N ALA A 28 -5.31 13.41 13.06
CA ALA A 28 -4.13 14.27 13.18
C ALA A 28 -4.03 15.32 12.06
N PHE A 29 -4.71 15.08 10.93
CA PHE A 29 -4.78 16.01 9.81
C PHE A 29 -6.01 16.91 9.84
N ALA A 30 -6.99 16.67 10.72
CA ALA A 30 -8.24 17.41 10.76
C ALA A 30 -8.01 18.88 11.14
N GLU A 31 -8.95 19.75 10.74
CA GLU A 31 -8.89 21.19 11.03
C GLU A 31 -8.81 21.48 12.52
N ALA A 32 -9.51 20.70 13.36
CA ALA A 32 -9.44 20.83 14.81
C ALA A 32 -8.04 20.59 15.39
N CYS A 33 -7.18 19.85 14.67
CA CYS A 33 -5.81 19.54 15.09
C CYS A 33 -4.76 20.44 14.42
N THR A 34 -5.03 20.91 13.20
CA THR A 34 -4.04 21.62 12.36
C THR A 34 -4.39 23.10 12.09
N GLY A 35 -5.61 23.53 12.40
CA GLY A 35 -6.14 24.84 12.07
C GLY A 35 -6.47 25.03 10.59
N THR A 36 -6.44 23.97 9.76
CA THR A 36 -6.77 24.07 8.33
C THR A 36 -7.60 22.87 7.88
N ALA A 37 -8.67 23.13 7.13
CA ALA A 37 -9.48 22.09 6.52
C ALA A 37 -8.62 21.22 5.57
N ASN A 38 -8.52 19.93 5.88
CA ASN A 38 -7.74 18.99 5.09
C ASN A 38 -8.53 17.71 4.82
N THR A 39 -8.75 17.41 3.55
CA THR A 39 -9.47 16.21 3.08
C THR A 39 -8.55 15.20 2.40
N LEU A 40 -7.25 15.47 2.35
CA LEU A 40 -6.27 14.66 1.63
C LEU A 40 -6.18 13.23 2.15
N PRO A 41 -6.15 12.96 3.48
CA PRO A 41 -6.12 11.59 3.97
C PRO A 41 -7.28 10.73 3.45
N ASP A 42 -8.49 11.29 3.45
CA ASP A 42 -9.67 10.61 2.95
C ASP A 42 -9.62 10.38 1.43
N ARG A 43 -9.10 11.34 0.67
CA ARG A 43 -8.95 11.20 -0.79
C ARG A 43 -7.93 10.13 -1.16
N LEU A 44 -6.78 10.14 -0.49
CA LEU A 44 -5.70 9.19 -0.66
C LEU A 44 -6.16 7.76 -0.32
N ALA A 45 -6.82 7.59 0.84
CA ALA A 45 -7.38 6.31 1.25
C ALA A 45 -8.44 5.80 0.27
N ARG A 46 -9.36 6.64 -0.20
CA ARG A 46 -10.36 6.25 -1.21
C ARG A 46 -9.70 5.81 -2.51
N GLN A 47 -8.70 6.55 -2.98
CA GLN A 47 -7.99 6.22 -4.22
C GLN A 47 -7.31 4.84 -4.14
N ALA A 48 -6.57 4.58 -3.05
CA ALA A 48 -5.95 3.28 -2.83
C ALA A 48 -7.00 2.16 -2.70
N ARG A 49 -8.10 2.38 -1.96
CA ARG A 49 -9.19 1.40 -1.83
C ARG A 49 -9.82 1.06 -3.17
N SER A 50 -10.19 2.06 -3.96
CA SER A 50 -10.81 1.85 -5.27
C SER A 50 -9.86 1.13 -6.22
N ALA A 51 -8.58 1.49 -6.23
CA ALA A 51 -7.60 0.85 -7.10
C ALA A 51 -7.36 -0.62 -6.71
N LEU A 52 -7.17 -0.91 -5.42
CA LEU A 52 -6.98 -2.28 -4.94
C LEU A 52 -8.21 -3.15 -5.20
N ALA A 53 -9.41 -2.62 -4.97
CA ALA A 53 -10.65 -3.35 -5.27
C ALA A 53 -10.78 -3.64 -6.78
N ALA A 54 -10.46 -2.67 -7.64
CA ALA A 54 -10.49 -2.84 -9.10
C ALA A 54 -9.41 -3.81 -9.61
N LEU A 55 -8.31 -3.97 -8.87
CA LEU A 55 -7.29 -5.00 -9.10
C LEU A 55 -7.70 -6.39 -8.57
N GLY A 56 -8.90 -6.54 -8.00
CA GLY A 56 -9.46 -7.83 -7.56
C GLY A 56 -9.17 -8.19 -6.10
N TRP A 57 -8.77 -7.24 -5.26
CA TRP A 57 -8.46 -7.49 -3.86
C TRP A 57 -9.68 -7.29 -2.93
N GLU A 58 -9.76 -8.08 -1.86
CA GLU A 58 -10.73 -7.85 -0.78
C GLU A 58 -10.20 -6.77 0.17
N VAL A 59 -10.77 -5.56 0.10
CA VAL A 59 -10.21 -4.37 0.76
C VAL A 59 -10.81 -4.10 2.14
N GLY A 60 -10.07 -4.44 3.19
CA GLY A 60 -10.37 -4.10 4.58
C GLY A 60 -9.74 -2.78 5.06
N GLY A 61 -9.62 -2.61 6.38
CA GLY A 61 -8.94 -1.49 7.03
C GLY A 61 -9.86 -0.38 7.54
N ALA A 62 -9.29 0.75 7.93
CA ALA A 62 -10.05 1.84 8.56
C ALA A 62 -9.45 3.23 8.28
N VAL A 63 -10.30 4.25 8.29
CA VAL A 63 -9.89 5.67 8.22
C VAL A 63 -10.41 6.39 9.45
N GLY A 64 -9.57 7.25 10.05
CA GLY A 64 -9.93 7.92 11.29
C GLY A 64 -9.81 7.01 12.52
N PRO A 65 -10.61 7.21 13.58
CA PRO A 65 -10.41 6.55 14.88
C PRO A 65 -10.37 5.01 14.85
N GLY A 66 -10.99 4.37 13.84
CA GLY A 66 -10.89 2.92 13.64
C GLY A 66 -9.50 2.42 13.22
N PHE A 67 -8.64 3.30 12.68
CA PHE A 67 -7.22 3.03 12.45
C PHE A 67 -6.47 3.07 13.78
N THR A 68 -6.65 2.02 14.56
CA THR A 68 -5.92 1.76 15.81
C THR A 68 -4.62 1.02 15.52
N ARG A 69 -3.65 1.08 16.45
CA ARG A 69 -2.42 0.28 16.38
C ARG A 69 -2.73 -1.22 16.24
N ARG A 70 -3.71 -1.72 16.99
CA ARG A 70 -4.15 -3.12 16.93
C ARG A 70 -4.72 -3.48 15.55
N ALA A 71 -5.64 -2.68 15.03
CA ALA A 71 -6.23 -2.91 13.71
C ALA A 71 -5.15 -2.90 12.63
N MET A 72 -4.20 -1.97 12.73
CA MET A 72 -3.09 -1.89 11.80
C MET A 72 -2.17 -3.11 11.86
N VAL A 73 -1.70 -3.48 13.05
CA VAL A 73 -0.80 -4.64 13.18
C VAL A 73 -1.48 -5.88 12.63
N ALA A 74 -2.77 -6.11 12.93
CA ALA A 74 -3.52 -7.22 12.33
C ALA A 74 -3.61 -7.13 10.79
N GLY A 75 -3.93 -5.95 10.25
CA GLY A 75 -3.99 -5.71 8.81
C GLY A 75 -2.63 -5.82 8.12
N ALA A 76 -1.52 -5.75 8.87
CA ALA A 76 -0.19 -5.96 8.34
C ALA A 76 0.03 -7.38 7.83
N ALA A 77 -0.85 -8.35 8.09
CA ALA A 77 -0.81 -9.70 7.52
C ALA A 77 -1.32 -9.77 6.06
N SER A 78 -1.99 -8.72 5.56
CA SER A 78 -2.49 -8.68 4.19
C SER A 78 -1.39 -8.78 3.13
N ALA A 79 -1.74 -9.27 1.95
CA ALA A 79 -0.82 -9.38 0.83
C ALA A 79 -0.65 -8.04 0.09
N ALA A 80 -1.66 -7.16 0.13
CA ALA A 80 -1.51 -5.74 -0.18
C ALA A 80 -1.75 -4.86 1.06
N PHE A 81 -0.86 -3.90 1.29
CA PHE A 81 -0.93 -3.01 2.45
C PHE A 81 -0.74 -1.55 2.03
N TYR A 82 -1.66 -0.69 2.44
CA TYR A 82 -1.57 0.76 2.28
C TYR A 82 -1.74 1.47 3.62
N VAL A 83 -0.92 2.47 3.87
CA VAL A 83 -1.15 3.43 4.96
C VAL A 83 -0.86 4.86 4.50
N HIS A 84 -1.73 5.80 4.87
CA HIS A 84 -1.44 7.23 4.86
C HIS A 84 -1.44 7.78 6.28
N SER A 85 -0.30 8.31 6.74
CA SER A 85 -0.18 8.84 8.11
C SER A 85 1.04 9.76 8.27
N HIS A 86 1.22 10.30 9.46
CA HIS A 86 2.50 10.89 9.87
C HIS A 86 3.54 9.79 10.06
N GLY A 87 4.62 9.88 9.31
CA GLY A 87 5.79 9.01 9.39
C GLY A 87 7.03 9.78 9.85
N ASP A 88 7.96 9.06 10.46
CA ASP A 88 9.26 9.56 10.89
C ASP A 88 10.18 8.36 11.17
N LEU A 89 11.46 8.63 11.45
CA LEU A 89 12.37 7.67 12.06
C LEU A 89 12.15 7.68 13.58
N TYR A 90 11.50 6.66 14.11
CA TYR A 90 11.21 6.51 15.53
C TYR A 90 12.20 5.54 16.21
N TRP A 91 12.48 5.74 17.50
CA TRP A 91 13.29 4.80 18.27
C TRP A 91 12.57 3.46 18.45
N ASP A 92 13.19 2.37 17.99
CA ASP A 92 12.71 1.01 18.19
C ASP A 92 13.58 0.30 19.23
N SER A 93 13.04 0.14 20.44
CA SER A 93 13.75 -0.47 21.56
C SER A 93 14.14 -1.92 21.30
N LYS A 94 13.38 -2.66 20.47
CA LYS A 94 13.70 -4.06 20.16
C LYS A 94 14.95 -4.19 19.29
N SER A 95 15.27 -3.16 18.53
CA SER A 95 16.41 -3.16 17.61
C SER A 95 17.50 -2.15 18.00
N GLY A 96 17.33 -1.44 19.12
CA GLY A 96 18.31 -0.49 19.66
C GLY A 96 18.67 0.65 18.71
N SER A 97 17.77 1.03 17.80
CA SER A 97 18.07 2.02 16.75
C SER A 97 16.80 2.71 16.25
N ARG A 98 16.97 3.86 15.56
CA ARG A 98 15.84 4.51 14.88
C ARG A 98 15.49 3.75 13.60
N ALA A 99 14.21 3.55 13.37
CA ALA A 99 13.67 2.93 12.17
C ALA A 99 12.45 3.69 11.69
N GLY A 100 12.19 3.62 10.38
CA GLY A 100 10.95 4.15 9.80
C GLY A 100 9.73 3.54 10.47
N GLY A 101 8.78 4.39 10.86
CA GLY A 101 7.47 3.99 11.35
C GLY A 101 6.44 5.05 11.05
N PHE A 102 5.21 4.82 11.49
CA PHE A 102 4.10 5.75 11.29
C PHE A 102 3.11 5.68 12.44
N ARG A 103 2.35 6.76 12.62
CA ARG A 103 1.35 6.83 13.68
C ARG A 103 0.05 6.14 13.28
N ALA A 104 -0.58 5.44 14.22
CA ALA A 104 -2.00 5.16 14.15
C ALA A 104 -2.81 6.47 14.27
N ASP A 105 -4.12 6.41 14.04
CA ASP A 105 -5.00 7.55 14.26
C ASP A 105 -5.43 7.63 15.72
N GLY A 106 -6.16 6.62 16.19
CA GLY A 106 -6.62 6.50 17.58
C GLY A 106 -7.52 7.65 18.07
N GLY A 107 -8.02 8.52 17.18
CA GLY A 107 -8.80 9.69 17.55
C GLY A 107 -7.97 10.80 18.21
N LEU A 108 -6.65 10.84 17.99
CA LEU A 108 -5.75 11.76 18.67
C LEU A 108 -5.10 12.75 17.69
N CYS A 109 -5.11 14.05 18.03
CA CYS A 109 -4.34 15.06 17.30
C CYS A 109 -2.83 14.85 17.44
N LEU A 110 -2.38 14.52 18.65
CA LEU A 110 -0.97 14.36 19.02
C LEU A 110 -0.80 13.10 19.88
N GLY A 111 0.40 12.54 19.87
CA GLY A 111 0.74 11.40 20.73
C GLY A 111 0.08 10.07 20.35
N ALA A 112 -0.54 9.99 19.17
CA ALA A 112 -1.10 8.73 18.68
C ALA A 112 -0.02 7.63 18.61
N PRO A 113 -0.36 6.36 18.94
CA PRO A 113 0.61 5.28 19.01
C PRO A 113 1.41 5.12 17.73
N ILE A 114 2.71 4.86 17.86
CA ILE A 114 3.60 4.58 16.74
C ILE A 114 3.54 3.08 16.44
N VAL A 115 3.44 2.74 15.17
CA VAL A 115 3.65 1.38 14.66
C VAL A 115 5.09 1.28 14.18
N LEU A 116 5.81 0.29 14.69
CA LEU A 116 7.20 0.03 14.34
C LEU A 116 7.38 -1.24 13.48
N PRO A 117 8.47 -1.34 12.70
CA PRO A 117 8.77 -2.53 11.89
C PRO A 117 8.83 -3.81 12.72
N SER A 118 9.32 -3.73 13.96
CA SER A 118 9.45 -4.89 14.86
C SER A 118 8.11 -5.49 15.30
N GLU A 119 7.02 -4.74 15.21
CA GLU A 119 5.66 -5.24 15.45
C GLU A 119 5.07 -5.91 14.22
N ILE A 120 5.28 -5.28 13.05
CA ILE A 120 4.86 -5.81 11.76
C ILE A 120 5.56 -7.15 11.49
N ALA A 121 6.88 -7.19 11.70
CA ALA A 121 7.67 -8.42 11.56
C ALA A 121 7.21 -9.53 12.51
N ALA A 122 6.79 -9.16 13.74
CA ALA A 122 6.26 -10.13 14.68
C ALA A 122 4.91 -10.70 14.22
N MET A 123 4.02 -9.85 13.70
CA MET A 123 2.72 -10.28 13.15
C MET A 123 2.89 -11.15 11.90
N ARG A 124 3.80 -10.78 10.99
CA ARG A 124 4.00 -11.47 9.71
C ARG A 124 4.89 -12.72 9.81
N ARG A 125 5.23 -13.18 11.02
CA ARG A 125 6.05 -14.38 11.20
C ARG A 125 5.33 -15.58 10.57
N GLY A 126 5.99 -16.23 9.62
CA GLY A 126 5.41 -17.38 8.88
C GLY A 126 4.38 -16.99 7.81
N THR A 127 4.17 -15.69 7.57
CA THR A 127 3.37 -15.18 6.44
C THR A 127 4.29 -15.01 5.21
N PRO A 128 3.82 -15.30 3.98
CA PRO A 128 4.55 -14.95 2.76
C PRO A 128 4.92 -13.46 2.69
N ALA A 129 5.82 -13.08 1.79
CA ALA A 129 6.08 -11.66 1.53
C ALA A 129 4.80 -10.98 1.02
N ALA A 130 4.64 -9.68 1.33
CA ALA A 130 3.54 -8.91 0.76
C ALA A 130 3.82 -8.61 -0.72
N SER A 131 2.80 -8.75 -1.58
CA SER A 131 2.87 -8.44 -3.01
C SER A 131 3.03 -6.94 -3.24
N LEU A 132 2.30 -6.11 -2.48
CA LEU A 132 2.40 -4.65 -2.56
C LEU A 132 2.32 -4.00 -1.18
N VAL A 133 3.27 -3.13 -0.87
CA VAL A 133 3.26 -2.29 0.33
C VAL A 133 3.44 -0.84 -0.07
N TYR A 134 2.47 0.00 0.24
CA TYR A 134 2.51 1.43 -0.03
C TYR A 134 2.40 2.22 1.27
N ILE A 135 3.50 2.84 1.68
CA ILE A 135 3.61 3.65 2.89
C ILE A 135 3.60 5.14 2.50
N SER A 136 2.41 5.73 2.39
CA SER A 136 2.21 7.14 2.08
C SER A 136 2.50 8.02 3.31
N SER A 137 3.78 8.19 3.65
CA SER A 137 4.21 8.99 4.80
C SER A 137 5.68 9.41 4.71
N CYS A 138 6.05 10.44 5.46
CA CYS A 138 7.43 10.95 5.54
C CYS A 138 8.42 9.90 6.05
N HIS A 139 9.68 10.00 5.60
CA HIS A 139 10.86 9.24 6.05
C HIS A 139 10.81 7.71 5.94
N ASN A 140 9.73 7.11 5.45
CA ASN A 140 9.61 5.66 5.36
C ASN A 140 10.25 5.06 4.09
N GLY A 141 10.75 5.90 3.18
CA GLY A 141 11.58 5.52 2.04
C GLY A 141 13.09 5.54 2.33
N GLU A 142 13.50 6.04 3.50
CA GLU A 142 14.90 6.12 3.93
C GLU A 142 15.58 4.75 3.93
N ARG A 143 16.91 4.72 3.73
CA ARG A 143 17.68 3.46 3.87
C ARG A 143 17.59 2.88 5.29
N ALA A 144 17.40 3.73 6.29
CA ALA A 144 17.19 3.33 7.67
C ALA A 144 15.79 2.74 7.93
N SER A 145 14.85 2.87 6.98
CA SER A 145 13.53 2.24 7.08
C SER A 145 13.67 0.72 6.99
N ARG A 146 13.25 0.04 8.05
CA ARG A 146 13.19 -1.43 8.10
C ARG A 146 11.81 -1.98 7.75
N LEU A 147 10.88 -1.10 7.37
CA LEU A 147 9.53 -1.48 6.97
C LEU A 147 9.51 -2.47 5.80
N PRO A 148 10.29 -2.31 4.71
CA PRO A 148 10.28 -3.28 3.61
C PRO A 148 10.55 -4.70 4.11
N ALA A 149 11.63 -4.88 4.88
CA ALA A 149 12.00 -6.17 5.45
C ALA A 149 10.95 -6.73 6.42
N ALA A 150 10.27 -5.87 7.19
CA ALA A 150 9.18 -6.31 8.06
C ALA A 150 8.00 -6.90 7.30
N PHE A 151 7.79 -6.49 6.04
CA PHE A 151 6.81 -7.07 5.11
C PHE A 151 7.34 -8.23 4.26
N GLY A 152 8.58 -8.68 4.51
CA GLY A 152 9.24 -9.73 3.72
C GLY A 152 9.79 -9.25 2.37
N ILE A 153 9.84 -7.93 2.15
CA ILE A 153 10.32 -7.32 0.91
C ILE A 153 11.79 -6.94 1.08
N ALA A 154 12.64 -7.47 0.21
CA ALA A 154 14.06 -7.16 0.23
C ALA A 154 14.29 -5.68 -0.10
N GLN A 155 15.16 -5.02 0.66
CA GLN A 155 15.56 -3.64 0.42
C GLN A 155 16.61 -3.53 -0.70
N ARG A 156 16.24 -4.08 -1.85
CA ARG A 156 17.04 -4.16 -3.07
C ARG A 156 16.13 -3.81 -4.24
N LYS A 157 16.68 -3.08 -5.21
CA LYS A 157 16.04 -2.82 -6.49
C LYS A 157 16.46 -3.91 -7.46
N VAL A 158 15.52 -4.63 -8.03
CA VAL A 158 15.78 -5.69 -9.01
C VAL A 158 15.09 -5.33 -10.32
N GLN A 159 15.55 -5.89 -11.44
CA GLN A 159 14.84 -5.94 -12.74
C GLN A 159 15.02 -7.33 -13.38
N GLY A 160 14.00 -7.90 -14.04
CA GLY A 160 14.14 -9.04 -14.97
C GLY A 160 13.44 -10.35 -14.54
N SER A 161 13.94 -11.51 -14.98
CA SER A 161 13.45 -12.83 -14.56
C SER A 161 14.29 -13.37 -13.39
N GLY A 162 13.64 -13.69 -12.27
CA GLY A 162 14.29 -14.10 -11.01
C GLY A 162 14.14 -13.10 -9.85
N GLU A 163 13.24 -12.13 -9.99
CA GLU A 163 12.92 -11.13 -8.96
C GLU A 163 11.92 -11.68 -7.93
N PRO A 164 11.90 -11.15 -6.70
CA PRO A 164 10.78 -11.38 -5.80
C PRO A 164 9.53 -10.62 -6.28
N ASP A 165 8.37 -11.28 -6.24
CA ASP A 165 7.04 -10.77 -6.67
C ASP A 165 6.45 -9.69 -5.75
N SER A 166 7.30 -8.85 -5.15
CA SER A 166 6.93 -7.90 -4.11
C SER A 166 7.44 -6.51 -4.42
N PHE A 167 6.65 -5.50 -4.04
CA PHE A 167 7.00 -4.11 -4.27
C PHE A 167 6.64 -3.24 -3.07
N TYR A 168 7.59 -2.44 -2.61
CA TYR A 168 7.43 -1.46 -1.55
C TYR A 168 7.56 -0.06 -2.13
N VAL A 169 6.67 0.86 -1.77
CA VAL A 169 6.74 2.29 -2.13
C VAL A 169 6.58 3.14 -0.88
N SER A 170 7.40 4.19 -0.76
CA SER A 170 7.30 5.19 0.30
C SER A 170 8.00 6.50 -0.10
N TYR A 171 8.06 7.47 0.81
CA TYR A 171 8.73 8.75 0.59
C TYR A 171 9.98 8.92 1.48
N ILE A 172 11.06 9.45 0.90
CA ILE A 172 12.24 9.95 1.62
C ILE A 172 11.95 11.36 2.12
N GLY A 173 12.45 11.71 3.30
CA GLY A 173 12.30 13.06 3.83
C GLY A 173 10.83 13.44 4.09
N THR A 174 10.53 14.72 3.89
CA THR A 174 9.17 15.26 4.01
C THR A 174 8.38 15.02 2.74
N ALA A 175 7.16 14.48 2.89
CA ALA A 175 6.23 14.25 1.80
C ALA A 175 5.07 15.25 1.88
N TRP A 176 5.01 16.17 0.93
CA TRP A 176 3.91 17.14 0.87
C TRP A 176 2.67 16.49 0.28
N GLN A 177 1.56 16.56 1.02
CA GLN A 177 0.33 15.82 0.72
C GLN A 177 -0.22 16.08 -0.70
N GLY A 178 -0.07 17.31 -1.22
CA GLY A 178 -0.48 17.65 -2.59
C GLY A 178 0.34 16.95 -3.66
N ALA A 179 1.66 16.81 -3.45
CA ALA A 179 2.54 16.07 -4.36
C ALA A 179 2.31 14.55 -4.23
N ALA A 180 2.16 14.04 -3.01
CA ALA A 180 1.79 12.64 -2.76
C ALA A 180 0.49 12.26 -3.48
N LEU A 181 -0.55 13.11 -3.44
CA LEU A 181 -1.80 12.86 -4.16
C LEU A 181 -1.61 12.77 -5.68
N ARG A 182 -0.80 13.65 -6.29
CA ARG A 182 -0.54 13.59 -7.74
C ARG A 182 0.21 12.33 -8.11
N PHE A 183 1.27 12.02 -7.35
CA PHE A 183 2.09 10.83 -7.55
C PHE A 183 1.25 9.55 -7.41
N GLU A 184 0.54 9.39 -6.29
CA GLU A 184 -0.30 8.23 -6.04
C GLU A 184 -1.37 8.07 -7.11
N ARG A 185 -1.99 9.16 -7.56
CA ARG A 185 -3.01 9.07 -8.62
C ARG A 185 -2.43 8.48 -9.90
N ALA A 186 -1.27 8.97 -10.32
CA ALA A 186 -0.59 8.48 -11.52
C ALA A 186 -0.15 7.02 -11.35
N PHE A 187 0.34 6.65 -10.15
CA PHE A 187 0.74 5.29 -9.81
C PHE A 187 -0.44 4.31 -9.91
N TRP A 188 -1.55 4.60 -9.20
CA TRP A 188 -2.73 3.73 -9.22
C TRP A 188 -3.35 3.62 -10.61
N ARG A 189 -3.41 4.73 -11.37
CA ARG A 189 -3.90 4.72 -12.74
C ARG A 189 -3.04 3.81 -13.63
N ALA A 190 -1.72 3.92 -13.55
CA ALA A 190 -0.83 3.10 -14.34
C ALA A 190 -0.97 1.60 -14.02
N LEU A 191 -1.16 1.24 -12.75
CA LEU A 191 -1.46 -0.15 -12.35
C LEU A 191 -2.77 -0.64 -12.97
N LEU A 192 -3.83 0.16 -12.92
CA LEU A 192 -5.13 -0.17 -13.52
C LEU A 192 -5.06 -0.26 -15.05
N ASP A 193 -4.15 0.49 -15.68
CA ASP A 193 -3.83 0.40 -17.12
C ASP A 193 -2.94 -0.83 -17.44
N GLY A 194 -2.71 -1.73 -16.48
CA GLY A 194 -1.96 -2.98 -16.66
C GLY A 194 -0.44 -2.85 -16.59
N ALA A 195 0.11 -1.71 -16.15
CA ALA A 195 1.54 -1.58 -15.94
C ALA A 195 2.00 -2.35 -14.70
N THR A 196 3.13 -3.06 -14.78
CA THR A 196 3.76 -3.64 -13.57
C THR A 196 4.05 -2.57 -12.53
N THR A 197 4.21 -2.98 -11.26
CA THR A 197 4.33 -2.01 -10.16
C THR A 197 5.52 -1.05 -10.32
N GLY A 198 6.66 -1.56 -10.80
CA GLY A 198 7.82 -0.73 -11.13
C GLY A 198 7.55 0.25 -12.27
N ALA A 199 6.90 -0.20 -13.34
CA ALA A 199 6.53 0.67 -14.45
C ALA A 199 5.49 1.73 -14.04
N ALA A 200 4.57 1.39 -13.13
CA ALA A 200 3.63 2.34 -12.55
C ALA A 200 4.34 3.40 -11.68
N PHE A 201 5.36 3.00 -10.92
CA PHE A 201 6.21 3.92 -10.17
C PHE A 201 6.95 4.89 -11.09
N ASP A 202 7.59 4.39 -12.15
CA ASP A 202 8.31 5.21 -13.13
C ASP A 202 7.37 6.22 -13.82
N ARG A 203 6.19 5.77 -14.25
CA ARG A 203 5.17 6.65 -14.85
C ARG A 203 4.71 7.73 -13.87
N ALA A 204 4.56 7.40 -12.59
CA ALA A 204 4.13 8.35 -11.57
C ALA A 204 5.19 9.42 -11.28
N LEU A 205 6.48 9.06 -11.34
CA LEU A 205 7.57 10.02 -11.20
C LEU A 205 7.48 11.13 -12.27
N LEU A 206 7.14 10.78 -13.52
CA LEU A 206 7.05 11.76 -14.60
C LEU A 206 5.97 12.84 -14.40
N VAL A 207 4.96 12.57 -13.57
CA VAL A 207 3.79 13.47 -13.38
C VAL A 207 3.97 14.39 -12.18
N ALA A 208 4.68 13.94 -11.15
CA ALA A 208 4.62 14.56 -9.82
C ALA A 208 5.98 14.80 -9.18
N TYR A 209 7.08 14.44 -9.84
CA TYR A 209 8.41 14.55 -9.27
C TYR A 209 8.88 16.00 -9.22
N ASP A 210 8.95 16.49 -7.99
CA ASP A 210 9.72 17.65 -7.60
C ASP A 210 10.37 17.27 -6.27
N PRO A 211 11.71 17.11 -6.21
CA PRO A 211 12.39 16.59 -5.03
C PRO A 211 12.23 17.50 -3.80
N GLU A 212 11.89 18.78 -3.98
CA GLU A 212 11.56 19.69 -2.85
C GLU A 212 10.22 19.31 -2.19
N HIS A 213 9.31 18.71 -2.95
CA HIS A 213 7.95 18.41 -2.52
C HIS A 213 7.69 16.93 -2.24
N LEU A 214 8.38 16.04 -2.95
CA LEU A 214 8.22 14.60 -2.80
C LEU A 214 9.42 13.89 -3.41
N THR A 215 10.05 13.01 -2.62
CA THR A 215 11.04 12.06 -3.13
C THR A 215 10.54 10.64 -2.92
N PRO A 216 9.77 10.08 -3.89
CA PRO A 216 9.35 8.69 -3.84
C PRO A 216 10.55 7.75 -3.92
N GLU A 217 10.47 6.65 -3.18
CA GLU A 217 11.46 5.57 -3.19
C GLU A 217 10.74 4.23 -3.18
N TRP A 218 11.39 3.23 -3.78
CA TRP A 218 10.87 1.87 -3.87
C TRP A 218 11.94 0.81 -3.60
N TRP A 219 11.46 -0.37 -3.19
CA TRP A 219 12.25 -1.59 -3.02
C TRP A 219 11.47 -2.79 -3.55
N GLY A 220 12.13 -3.82 -4.08
CA GLY A 220 11.47 -5.00 -4.65
C GLY A 220 11.90 -5.26 -6.10
N GLY A 221 10.95 -5.66 -6.96
CA GLY A 221 11.19 -5.97 -8.37
C GLY A 221 10.18 -5.35 -9.34
N TYR A 222 10.58 -5.20 -10.61
CA TYR A 222 9.74 -4.59 -11.65
C TYR A 222 8.79 -5.60 -12.33
N GLY A 223 8.99 -6.90 -12.09
CA GLY A 223 8.41 -8.00 -12.87
C GLY A 223 6.93 -8.31 -12.71
N HIS A 224 6.18 -7.67 -11.79
CA HIS A 224 4.83 -8.14 -11.45
C HIS A 224 3.81 -7.01 -11.23
N LEU A 225 2.58 -7.26 -11.68
CA LEU A 225 1.38 -6.52 -11.24
C LEU A 225 1.01 -6.99 -9.82
N PRO A 226 0.48 -6.14 -8.94
CA PRO A 226 -0.04 -6.58 -7.65
C PRO A 226 -1.21 -7.55 -7.87
N HIS A 227 -0.99 -8.85 -7.71
CA HIS A 227 -1.97 -9.88 -8.07
C HIS A 227 -2.86 -10.31 -6.89
N ALA A 228 -4.15 -10.51 -7.18
CA ALA A 228 -5.01 -11.52 -6.56
C ALA A 228 -5.32 -12.61 -7.61
N PRO A 229 -5.65 -13.86 -7.23
CA PRO A 229 -5.50 -15.04 -8.09
C PRO A 229 -6.55 -15.22 -9.22
N SER A 230 -7.30 -14.17 -9.60
CA SER A 230 -8.25 -14.20 -10.72
C SER A 230 -7.96 -13.22 -11.85
N ALA A 231 -6.78 -12.59 -11.90
CA ALA A 231 -6.44 -11.67 -12.98
C ALA A 231 -5.94 -12.39 -14.24
N GLU A 232 -6.82 -13.10 -14.95
CA GLU A 232 -6.90 -12.77 -16.37
C GLU A 232 -7.34 -11.30 -16.39
N LEU A 233 -6.51 -10.43 -16.98
CA LEU A 233 -6.85 -9.00 -17.11
C LEU A 233 -8.29 -8.92 -17.63
N PRO A 234 -9.22 -8.21 -16.96
CA PRO A 234 -10.50 -7.96 -17.58
C PRO A 234 -10.23 -7.30 -18.93
N ASP A 235 -10.79 -7.83 -20.01
CA ASP A 235 -10.82 -7.14 -21.29
C ASP A 235 -11.56 -5.81 -21.04
N LEU A 236 -10.79 -4.73 -20.86
CA LEU A 236 -11.31 -3.42 -20.53
C LEU A 236 -12.03 -2.77 -21.73
N GLY A 237 -12.21 -3.48 -22.86
CA GLY A 237 -13.15 -3.10 -23.92
C GLY A 237 -12.98 -1.68 -24.45
N GLY A 238 -11.78 -1.09 -24.34
CA GLY A 238 -11.52 0.29 -24.73
C GLY A 238 -12.22 1.37 -23.89
N GLN A 239 -12.79 1.07 -22.72
CA GLN A 239 -13.38 2.11 -21.87
C GLN A 239 -12.28 2.89 -21.14
N ARG A 240 -11.94 4.05 -21.72
CA ARG A 240 -11.18 5.12 -21.06
C ARG A 240 -12.01 5.69 -19.89
N TYR A 241 -11.56 5.45 -18.67
CA TYR A 241 -12.06 6.19 -17.51
C TYR A 241 -11.51 7.63 -17.54
N VAL A 242 -12.45 8.58 -17.49
CA VAL A 242 -12.23 10.03 -17.34
C VAL A 242 -11.96 10.35 -15.88
#